data_AF-A0A957MB32-F1
#
_entry.id   AF-A0A957MB32-F1
#
_cell.length_a   1.000
_cell.length_b   1.000
_cell.length_c   1.000
_cell.angle_alpha   90.00
_cell.angle_beta   90.00
_cell.angle_gamma   90.00
#
_symmetry.space_group_name_H-M   'P 1'
#
loop_
_entity.id
_entity.type
_entity.pdbx_description
1 polymer ?
#
loop_
_entity_poly.entity_id
_entity_poly.type
_entity_poly.pdbx_seq_one_letter_code
_entity_poly.pdbx_strand_id
1 'polypeptide(L)'
;MMKRYLWVFGLLGVVLVIAIPAVIFWPRSASTATDPWDGLPAHVEHTSHANIVEGPFATGQEVTQACLECHEDAADEVTHTVHWTWQSDPVEIPGHDNVVEGIGKINLINNFCIATPSNERTCMTCHTGYGWEEKPYDFEKTDNVDCLACHADTALYAKGEYGNPAEGVDLLAAAQSVRNPGRDNCGKCHFDGGGGNNVKHGDLDESLLFPSENLDVHMGRYDFLCTDCHQTEDHNISGRMLSVSVDDENQV
;
A
#
# COMPACT_ATOMS: atom_id res chain seq x y z
N MET A 1 -78.69 -16.09 14.75
CA MET A 1 -77.47 -16.16 15.61
C MET A 1 -76.22 -15.57 14.95
N MET A 2 -76.08 -15.54 13.63
CA MET A 2 -74.84 -15.10 12.94
C MET A 2 -74.54 -13.58 13.00
N LYS A 3 -75.56 -12.72 13.15
CA LYS A 3 -75.38 -11.25 13.22
C LYS A 3 -74.62 -10.77 14.46
N ARG A 4 -74.57 -11.57 15.54
CA ARG A 4 -73.93 -11.21 16.81
C ARG A 4 -72.39 -11.27 16.75
N TYR A 5 -71.83 -11.89 15.70
CA TYR A 5 -70.39 -12.08 15.53
C TYR A 5 -69.79 -11.25 14.38
N LEU A 6 -70.60 -10.48 13.64
CA LEU A 6 -70.13 -9.62 12.55
C LEU A 6 -69.08 -8.60 13.00
N TRP A 7 -69.20 -8.08 14.22
CA TRP A 7 -68.20 -7.17 14.81
C TRP A 7 -66.83 -7.82 15.04
N VAL A 8 -66.77 -9.15 15.24
CA VAL A 8 -65.52 -9.89 15.46
C VAL A 8 -64.74 -9.98 14.16
N PHE A 9 -65.44 -10.26 13.05
CA PHE A 9 -64.84 -10.27 11.73
C PHE A 9 -64.37 -8.88 11.29
N GLY A 10 -65.12 -7.83 11.64
CA GLY A 10 -64.69 -6.44 11.43
C GLY A 10 -63.44 -6.08 12.24
N LEU A 11 -63.40 -6.46 13.52
CA LEU A 11 -62.23 -6.24 14.38
C LEU A 11 -61.00 -7.00 13.88
N LEU A 12 -61.15 -8.26 13.48
CA LEU A 12 -60.08 -9.06 12.89
C LEU A 12 -59.56 -8.44 11.59
N GLY A 13 -60.45 -7.91 10.74
CA GLY A 13 -60.06 -7.19 9.53
C GLY A 13 -59.20 -5.96 9.84
N VAL A 14 -59.61 -5.14 10.82
CA VAL A 14 -58.84 -3.96 11.25
C VAL A 14 -57.49 -4.36 11.87
N VAL A 15 -57.47 -5.38 12.72
CA VAL A 15 -56.22 -5.89 13.31
C VAL A 15 -55.27 -6.39 12.23
N LEU A 16 -55.76 -7.11 11.22
CA LEU A 16 -54.92 -7.57 10.11
C LEU A 16 -54.40 -6.40 9.26
N VAL A 17 -55.23 -5.38 8.97
CA VAL A 17 -54.82 -4.18 8.23
C VAL A 17 -53.76 -3.37 8.96
N ILE A 18 -53.67 -3.46 10.30
CA ILE A 18 -52.64 -2.76 11.09
C ILE A 18 -51.42 -3.66 11.32
N ALA A 19 -51.63 -4.91 11.72
CA ALA A 19 -50.56 -5.83 12.07
C ALA A 19 -49.74 -6.26 10.85
N ILE A 20 -50.36 -6.45 9.68
CA ILE A 20 -49.64 -6.88 8.48
C ILE A 20 -48.63 -5.80 8.03
N PRO A 21 -49.00 -4.52 7.83
CA PRO A 21 -48.03 -3.47 7.56
C PRO A 21 -47.05 -3.28 8.71
N ALA A 22 -47.50 -3.34 9.97
CA ALA A 22 -46.60 -3.20 11.10
C ALA A 22 -45.52 -4.28 11.12
N VAL A 23 -45.81 -5.52 10.71
CA VAL A 23 -44.83 -6.62 10.63
C VAL A 23 -43.97 -6.53 9.36
N ILE A 24 -44.56 -6.15 8.21
CA ILE A 24 -43.84 -5.99 6.94
C ILE A 24 -42.85 -4.83 7.01
N PHE A 25 -43.27 -3.71 7.60
CA PHE A 25 -42.48 -2.49 7.76
C PHE A 25 -41.90 -2.34 9.16
N TRP A 26 -41.94 -3.38 10.00
CA TRP A 26 -41.22 -3.36 11.26
C TRP A 26 -39.73 -3.19 10.92
N PRO A 27 -39.04 -2.16 11.42
CA PRO A 27 -37.61 -2.04 11.23
C PRO A 27 -36.98 -3.26 11.89
N ARG A 28 -36.62 -4.24 11.07
CA ARG A 28 -35.70 -5.28 11.47
C ARG A 28 -34.39 -4.54 11.60
N SER A 29 -33.90 -4.37 12.83
CA SER A 29 -32.51 -4.02 13.05
C SER A 29 -31.71 -4.98 12.18
N ALA A 30 -31.03 -4.45 11.16
CA ALA A 30 -30.10 -5.26 10.40
C ALA A 30 -29.18 -5.92 11.44
N SER A 31 -29.02 -7.24 11.30
CA SER A 31 -27.97 -7.97 12.00
C SER A 31 -26.71 -7.13 11.96
N THR A 32 -26.13 -6.90 13.14
CA THR A 32 -24.93 -6.09 13.37
C THR A 32 -23.98 -6.19 12.18
N ALA A 33 -23.69 -5.04 11.56
CA ALA A 33 -22.48 -4.91 10.75
C ALA A 33 -21.34 -5.49 11.58
N THR A 34 -20.55 -6.39 11.00
CA THR A 34 -19.26 -6.81 11.56
C THR A 34 -18.52 -5.59 12.07
N ASP A 35 -17.90 -5.67 13.25
CA ASP A 35 -17.14 -4.54 13.77
C ASP A 35 -16.04 -4.21 12.74
N PRO A 36 -15.98 -2.99 12.17
CA PRO A 36 -14.95 -2.64 11.20
C PRO A 36 -13.53 -2.87 11.74
N TRP A 37 -13.36 -2.82 13.06
CA TRP A 37 -12.08 -3.10 13.73
C TRP A 37 -11.64 -4.56 13.62
N ASP A 38 -12.56 -5.49 13.38
CA ASP A 38 -12.23 -6.92 13.18
C ASP A 38 -11.46 -7.15 11.86
N GLY A 39 -11.50 -6.19 10.93
CA GLY A 39 -10.81 -6.27 9.64
C GLY A 39 -9.40 -5.68 9.62
N LEU A 40 -8.94 -5.06 10.70
CA LEU A 40 -7.60 -4.48 10.77
C LEU A 40 -6.55 -5.55 11.08
N PRO A 41 -5.35 -5.46 10.46
CA PRO A 41 -4.27 -6.40 10.73
C PRO A 41 -3.74 -6.22 12.16
N ALA A 42 -3.28 -7.31 12.75
CA ALA A 42 -2.51 -7.24 13.99
C ALA A 42 -1.07 -6.85 13.65
N HIS A 43 -0.60 -5.71 14.18
CA HIS A 43 0.81 -5.36 14.05
C HIS A 43 1.69 -6.28 14.88
N VAL A 44 2.67 -6.89 14.23
CA VAL A 44 3.70 -7.68 14.92
C VAL A 44 4.60 -6.74 15.69
N GLU A 45 4.84 -7.06 16.97
CA GLU A 45 5.78 -6.32 17.81
C GLU A 45 7.19 -6.37 17.20
N HIS A 46 7.77 -5.18 17.01
CA HIS A 46 9.06 -5.04 16.35
C HIS A 46 10.21 -5.53 17.24
N THR A 47 11.09 -6.37 16.67
CA THR A 47 12.35 -6.76 17.31
C THR A 47 13.45 -5.77 16.93
N SER A 48 14.03 -5.10 17.93
CA SER A 48 15.10 -4.11 17.70
C SER A 48 16.35 -4.74 17.08
N HIS A 49 16.84 -4.11 16.00
CA HIS A 49 18.03 -4.56 15.26
C HIS A 49 19.34 -3.92 15.76
N ALA A 50 19.27 -2.99 16.71
CA ALA A 50 20.39 -2.19 17.19
C ALA A 50 21.59 -3.00 17.72
N ASN A 51 21.35 -4.22 18.19
CA ASN A 51 22.40 -5.13 18.70
C ASN A 51 22.47 -6.45 17.91
N ILE A 52 21.81 -6.53 16.75
CA ILE A 52 21.75 -7.74 15.91
C ILE A 52 22.52 -7.50 14.62
N VAL A 53 22.32 -6.33 14.00
CA VAL A 53 23.01 -5.98 12.76
C VAL A 53 24.39 -5.43 13.08
N GLU A 54 25.41 -6.11 12.58
CA GLU A 54 26.82 -5.76 12.72
C GLU A 54 27.39 -5.29 11.37
N GLY A 55 28.07 -4.14 11.38
CA GLY A 55 28.74 -3.57 10.21
C GLY A 55 30.26 -3.57 10.35
N PRO A 56 30.98 -2.69 9.62
CA PRO A 56 30.47 -1.62 8.75
C PRO A 56 29.96 -2.14 7.39
N PHE A 57 29.08 -1.35 6.76
CA PHE A 57 28.63 -1.57 5.38
C PHE A 57 29.12 -0.44 4.47
N ALA A 58 29.70 -0.80 3.32
CA ALA A 58 30.15 0.12 2.29
C ALA A 58 29.08 0.37 1.22
N THR A 59 28.14 -0.57 1.03
CA THR A 59 27.09 -0.47 0.00
C THR A 59 25.73 -0.91 0.54
N GLY A 60 24.65 -0.47 -0.11
CA GLY A 60 23.30 -0.92 0.22
C GLY A 60 23.14 -2.43 0.04
N GLN A 61 23.80 -3.02 -0.96
CA GLN A 61 23.78 -4.46 -1.22
C GLN A 61 24.42 -5.27 -0.07
N GLU A 62 25.48 -4.76 0.56
CA GLU A 62 26.06 -5.41 1.75
C GLU A 62 25.08 -5.41 2.94
N VAL A 63 24.26 -4.36 3.08
CA VAL A 63 23.17 -4.34 4.08
C VAL A 63 22.13 -5.41 3.73
N THR A 64 21.69 -5.47 2.47
CA THR A 64 20.71 -6.47 2.02
C THR A 64 21.22 -7.88 2.27
N GLN A 65 22.46 -8.19 1.92
CA GLN A 65 23.08 -9.49 2.19
C GLN A 65 23.06 -9.84 3.69
N ALA A 66 23.33 -8.88 4.57
CA ALA A 66 23.24 -9.09 6.02
C ALA A 66 21.80 -9.34 6.50
N CYS A 67 20.81 -8.63 5.95
CA CYS A 67 19.40 -8.87 6.24
C CYS A 67 18.97 -10.30 5.84
N LEU A 68 19.44 -10.77 4.68
CA LEU A 68 19.08 -12.08 4.13
C LEU A 68 19.65 -13.26 4.93
N GLU A 69 20.57 -13.04 5.87
CA GLU A 69 21.01 -14.10 6.80
C GLU A 69 19.88 -14.56 7.75
N CYS A 70 18.90 -13.69 8.02
CA CYS A 70 17.74 -13.98 8.86
C CYS A 70 16.40 -13.91 8.11
N HIS A 71 16.34 -13.16 7.01
CA HIS A 71 15.15 -12.94 6.20
C HIS A 71 15.32 -13.52 4.80
N GLU A 72 15.60 -14.83 4.71
CA GLU A 72 16.05 -15.51 3.49
C GLU A 72 15.08 -15.36 2.29
N ASP A 73 13.78 -15.32 2.56
CA ASP A 73 12.75 -15.22 1.52
C ASP A 73 12.39 -13.77 1.15
N ALA A 74 12.75 -12.78 1.98
CA ALA A 74 12.21 -11.43 1.87
C ALA A 74 12.59 -10.72 0.57
N ALA A 75 13.83 -10.88 0.08
CA ALA A 75 14.19 -10.30 -1.21
C ALA A 75 13.50 -11.02 -2.38
N ASP A 76 13.34 -12.34 -2.30
CA ASP A 76 12.61 -13.11 -3.31
C ASP A 76 11.15 -12.64 -3.38
N GLU A 77 10.48 -12.56 -2.23
CA GLU A 77 9.13 -12.02 -2.08
C GLU A 77 8.99 -10.62 -2.72
N VAL A 78 9.88 -9.69 -2.39
CA VAL A 78 9.86 -8.32 -2.96
C VAL A 78 10.04 -8.34 -4.47
N THR A 79 10.91 -9.20 -5.01
CA THR A 79 11.19 -9.24 -6.46
C THR A 79 9.99 -9.67 -7.30
N HIS A 80 9.01 -10.34 -6.69
CA HIS A 80 7.75 -10.72 -7.33
C HIS A 80 6.68 -9.61 -7.30
N THR A 81 7.00 -8.41 -6.79
CA THR A 81 6.03 -7.32 -6.64
C THR A 81 6.20 -6.20 -7.66
N VAL A 82 5.14 -5.42 -7.85
CA VAL A 82 5.17 -4.19 -8.68
C VAL A 82 6.10 -3.11 -8.13
N HIS A 83 6.47 -3.15 -6.85
CA HIS A 83 7.44 -2.21 -6.27
C HIS A 83 8.84 -2.47 -6.83
N TRP A 84 9.17 -3.74 -7.11
CA TRP A 84 10.40 -4.15 -7.76
C TRP A 84 10.34 -4.04 -9.28
N THR A 85 9.36 -4.66 -9.92
CA THR A 85 9.31 -4.75 -11.39
C THR A 85 8.87 -3.44 -12.05
N TRP A 86 8.16 -2.58 -11.30
CA TRP A 86 7.45 -1.41 -11.82
C TRP A 86 6.48 -1.74 -12.97
N GLN A 87 5.98 -2.99 -13.00
CA GLN A 87 5.12 -3.51 -14.05
C GLN A 87 4.13 -4.50 -13.43
N SER A 88 2.85 -4.34 -13.75
CA SER A 88 1.83 -5.36 -13.42
C SER A 88 2.08 -6.65 -14.18
N ASP A 89 1.40 -7.71 -13.77
CA ASP A 89 1.25 -8.90 -14.59
C ASP A 89 0.58 -8.58 -15.94
N PRO A 90 0.68 -9.47 -16.94
CA PRO A 90 -0.01 -9.31 -18.21
C PRO A 90 -1.52 -9.17 -18.03
N VAL A 91 -2.10 -8.14 -18.67
CA VAL A 91 -3.52 -7.76 -18.53
C VAL A 91 -4.25 -7.76 -19.86
N GLU A 92 -5.52 -8.16 -19.84
CA GLU A 92 -6.43 -8.00 -20.97
C GLU A 92 -7.08 -6.61 -20.94
N ILE A 93 -6.93 -5.84 -22.02
CA ILE A 93 -7.53 -4.51 -22.12
C ILE A 93 -8.72 -4.57 -23.07
N PRO A 94 -9.93 -4.17 -22.64
CA PRO A 94 -11.09 -4.10 -23.54
C PRO A 94 -10.80 -3.27 -24.79
N GLY A 95 -10.97 -3.88 -25.96
CA GLY A 95 -10.71 -3.24 -27.26
C GLY A 95 -9.29 -3.45 -27.81
N HIS A 96 -8.45 -4.24 -27.14
CA HIS A 96 -7.17 -4.72 -27.67
C HIS A 96 -7.27 -6.21 -28.02
N ASP A 97 -6.72 -6.58 -29.18
CA ASP A 97 -6.79 -7.97 -29.68
C ASP A 97 -5.80 -8.93 -28.98
N ASN A 98 -4.83 -8.39 -28.23
CA ASN A 98 -3.79 -9.15 -27.54
C ASN A 98 -3.71 -8.76 -26.06
N VAL A 99 -3.27 -9.71 -25.24
CA VAL A 99 -2.83 -9.45 -23.86
C VAL A 99 -1.69 -8.44 -23.91
N VAL A 100 -1.78 -7.39 -23.08
CA VAL A 100 -0.68 -6.45 -22.88
C VAL A 100 0.22 -7.04 -21.82
N GLU A 101 1.53 -7.09 -22.07
CA GLU A 101 2.58 -7.67 -21.20
C GLU A 101 2.71 -6.99 -19.81
N GLY A 102 1.75 -6.17 -19.40
CA GLY A 102 1.71 -5.44 -18.14
C GLY A 102 1.78 -3.93 -18.30
N ILE A 103 1.22 -3.21 -17.33
CA ILE A 103 1.19 -1.75 -17.27
C ILE A 103 1.88 -1.32 -15.97
N GLY A 104 2.75 -0.32 -16.04
CA GLY A 104 3.35 0.24 -14.83
C GLY A 104 4.35 1.33 -15.11
N LYS A 105 5.02 1.81 -14.07
CA LYS A 105 5.94 2.94 -14.15
C LYS A 105 7.11 2.69 -15.13
N ILE A 106 7.46 1.43 -15.42
CA ILE A 106 8.51 1.08 -16.38
C ILE A 106 8.14 1.43 -17.84
N ASN A 107 6.85 1.43 -18.19
CA ASN A 107 6.37 1.60 -19.56
C ASN A 107 5.30 2.69 -19.74
N LEU A 108 4.86 3.34 -18.65
CA LEU A 108 3.91 4.45 -18.70
C LEU A 108 4.55 5.77 -19.14
N ILE A 109 3.77 6.52 -19.93
CA ILE A 109 4.07 7.90 -20.31
C ILE A 109 3.08 8.81 -19.61
N ASN A 110 3.57 9.88 -18.97
CA ASN A 110 2.75 10.91 -18.34
C ASN A 110 3.11 12.32 -18.84
N ASN A 111 2.43 13.33 -18.32
CA ASN A 111 2.63 14.74 -18.64
C ASN A 111 3.47 15.50 -17.59
N PHE A 112 4.18 14.77 -16.71
CA PHE A 112 5.16 15.31 -15.76
C PHE A 112 6.57 15.12 -16.32
N CYS A 113 7.33 14.15 -15.81
CA CYS A 113 8.68 13.81 -16.29
C CYS A 113 8.68 12.94 -17.56
N ILE A 114 7.53 12.79 -18.21
CA ILE A 114 7.31 12.02 -19.44
C ILE A 114 7.45 10.51 -19.25
N ALA A 115 8.66 9.99 -19.07
CA ALA A 115 8.89 8.55 -18.99
C ALA A 115 10.15 8.22 -18.17
N THR A 116 10.24 7.00 -17.64
CA THR A 116 11.40 6.53 -16.88
C THR A 116 12.65 6.25 -17.72
N PRO A 117 12.56 5.71 -18.96
CA PRO A 117 13.76 5.52 -19.78
C PRO A 117 14.42 6.86 -20.09
N SER A 118 15.75 6.91 -20.05
CA SER A 118 16.60 8.12 -20.16
C SER A 118 16.52 9.12 -18.99
N ASN A 119 15.75 8.81 -17.94
CA ASN A 119 15.62 9.64 -16.73
C ASN A 119 15.91 8.83 -15.44
N GLU A 120 16.54 7.67 -15.56
CA GLU A 120 16.79 6.69 -14.49
C GLU A 120 17.46 7.33 -13.28
N ARG A 121 18.45 8.20 -13.51
CA ARG A 121 19.20 8.94 -12.48
C ARG A 121 18.30 9.52 -11.38
N THR A 122 17.18 10.12 -11.78
CA THR A 122 16.22 10.71 -10.84
C THR A 122 15.05 9.78 -10.55
N CYS A 123 14.52 9.07 -11.55
CA CYS A 123 13.33 8.24 -11.36
C CYS A 123 13.55 7.12 -10.33
N MET A 124 14.74 6.51 -10.33
CA MET A 124 15.06 5.34 -9.50
C MET A 124 15.35 5.69 -8.04
N THR A 125 15.41 6.98 -7.69
CA THR A 125 15.41 7.44 -6.29
C THR A 125 14.16 6.96 -5.53
N CYS A 126 13.08 6.62 -6.25
CA CYS A 126 11.84 6.06 -5.71
C CYS A 126 11.63 4.58 -6.06
N HIS A 127 12.65 3.87 -6.55
CA HIS A 127 12.58 2.43 -6.79
C HIS A 127 13.02 1.67 -5.53
N THR A 128 12.47 0.47 -5.27
CA THR A 128 12.84 -0.35 -4.10
C THR A 128 14.11 -1.17 -4.33
N GLY A 129 15.01 -0.68 -5.18
CA GLY A 129 16.29 -1.30 -5.45
C GLY A 129 17.44 -0.31 -5.61
N TYR A 130 18.64 -0.88 -5.71
CA TYR A 130 19.91 -0.17 -5.81
C TYR A 130 20.50 -0.23 -7.22
N GLY A 131 21.09 0.87 -7.68
CA GLY A 131 21.95 0.88 -8.86
C GLY A 131 21.22 0.62 -10.18
N TRP A 132 19.96 1.05 -10.31
CA TRP A 132 19.27 1.01 -11.59
C TRP A 132 19.72 2.19 -12.45
N GLU A 133 20.92 2.06 -13.01
CA GLU A 133 21.57 3.13 -13.78
C GLU A 133 21.08 3.24 -15.21
N GLU A 134 21.53 2.34 -16.09
CA GLU A 134 21.17 2.31 -17.51
C GLU A 134 21.19 0.85 -17.99
N LYS A 135 20.41 0.51 -19.02
CA LYS A 135 20.06 -0.89 -19.37
C LYS A 135 21.27 -1.77 -19.76
N PRO A 136 21.21 -3.08 -19.44
CA PRO A 136 20.14 -3.78 -18.71
C PRO A 136 20.36 -3.78 -17.18
N TYR A 137 19.28 -3.49 -16.43
CA TYR A 137 19.22 -3.73 -14.98
C TYR A 137 18.90 -5.21 -14.74
N ASP A 138 19.57 -5.82 -13.77
CA ASP A 138 19.40 -7.23 -13.43
C ASP A 138 18.35 -7.38 -12.33
N PHE A 139 17.11 -7.66 -12.74
CA PHE A 139 15.99 -7.88 -11.82
C PHE A 139 16.07 -9.22 -11.06
N GLU A 140 16.95 -10.13 -11.48
CA GLU A 140 17.18 -11.41 -10.79
C GLU A 140 18.18 -11.26 -9.64
N LYS A 141 18.86 -10.11 -9.55
CA LYS A 141 19.85 -9.86 -8.50
C LYS A 141 19.17 -9.36 -7.23
N THR A 142 18.72 -10.31 -6.41
CA THR A 142 18.07 -10.07 -5.10
C THR A 142 18.88 -9.18 -4.16
N ASP A 143 20.21 -9.24 -4.21
CA ASP A 143 21.10 -8.33 -3.46
C ASP A 143 20.81 -6.83 -3.72
N ASN A 144 20.21 -6.50 -4.86
CA ASN A 144 19.87 -5.13 -5.20
C ASN A 144 18.55 -4.67 -4.56
N VAL A 145 17.79 -5.51 -3.85
CA VAL A 145 16.59 -5.08 -3.10
C VAL A 145 17.00 -4.11 -1.99
N ASP A 146 16.32 -2.96 -1.92
CA ASP A 146 16.55 -1.94 -0.88
C ASP A 146 15.57 -2.14 0.27
N CYS A 147 16.00 -2.91 1.28
CA CYS A 147 15.21 -3.11 2.51
C CYS A 147 15.05 -1.81 3.32
N LEU A 148 16.00 -0.88 3.22
CA LEU A 148 16.04 0.32 4.05
C LEU A 148 15.01 1.37 3.59
N ALA A 149 14.68 1.42 2.31
CA ALA A 149 13.70 2.34 1.75
C ALA A 149 12.35 2.29 2.48
N CYS A 150 11.89 1.09 2.84
CA CYS A 150 10.62 0.88 3.53
C CYS A 150 10.76 0.78 5.04
N HIS A 151 11.90 0.30 5.55
CA HIS A 151 12.02 -0.07 6.97
C HIS A 151 12.89 0.86 7.81
N ALA A 152 13.90 1.52 7.25
CA ALA A 152 14.80 2.35 8.04
C ALA A 152 14.12 3.61 8.58
N ASP A 153 14.66 4.19 9.65
CA ASP A 153 14.29 5.53 10.07
C ASP A 153 14.61 6.53 8.95
N THR A 154 13.60 7.27 8.51
CA THR A 154 13.69 8.23 7.41
C THR A 154 14.56 9.45 7.73
N ALA A 155 14.94 9.63 8.99
CA ALA A 155 15.94 10.62 9.42
C ALA A 155 17.39 10.13 9.23
N LEU A 156 17.60 8.81 9.12
CA LEU A 156 18.92 8.18 8.99
C LEU A 156 19.18 7.65 7.58
N TYR A 157 18.14 7.37 6.82
CA TYR A 157 18.23 6.82 5.49
C TYR A 157 17.54 7.69 4.43
N ALA A 158 18.24 7.90 3.33
CA ALA A 158 17.69 8.54 2.13
C ALA A 158 18.34 7.92 0.89
N LYS A 159 17.58 7.84 -0.19
CA LYS A 159 18.07 7.41 -1.50
C LYS A 159 18.63 8.60 -2.28
N GLY A 160 19.73 8.35 -2.97
CA GLY A 160 20.36 9.21 -3.95
C GLY A 160 20.16 8.69 -5.37
N GLU A 161 21.08 9.09 -6.26
CA GLU A 161 20.98 8.84 -7.68
C GLU A 161 20.90 7.34 -8.01
N TYR A 162 20.07 7.00 -8.99
CA TYR A 162 19.87 5.62 -9.47
C TYR A 162 19.36 4.65 -8.39
N GLY A 163 18.83 5.18 -7.28
CA GLY A 163 18.32 4.41 -6.16
C GLY A 163 19.37 3.97 -5.14
N ASN A 164 20.65 4.31 -5.33
CA ASN A 164 21.70 4.04 -4.34
C ASN A 164 21.48 4.86 -3.06
N PRO A 165 22.04 4.49 -1.90
CA PRO A 165 22.03 5.34 -0.72
C PRO A 165 22.63 6.72 -1.00
N ALA A 166 22.05 7.77 -0.42
CA ALA A 166 22.57 9.13 -0.56
C ALA A 166 23.97 9.27 0.07
N GLU A 167 24.77 10.21 -0.44
CA GLU A 167 26.10 10.50 0.11
C GLU A 167 26.01 10.90 1.59
N GLY A 168 26.85 10.30 2.43
CA GLY A 168 26.93 10.60 3.87
C GLY A 168 25.94 9.82 4.74
N VAL A 169 25.12 8.94 4.17
CA VAL A 169 24.30 8.00 4.95
C VAL A 169 25.20 7.02 5.71
N ASP A 170 24.98 6.91 7.03
CA ASP A 170 25.56 5.85 7.85
C ASP A 170 24.68 4.60 7.71
N LEU A 171 25.12 3.66 6.86
CA LEU A 171 24.36 2.46 6.56
C LEU A 171 24.19 1.52 7.76
N LEU A 172 25.16 1.50 8.69
CA LEU A 172 25.00 0.69 9.90
C LEU A 172 23.91 1.30 10.80
N ALA A 173 23.94 2.62 11.00
CA ALA A 173 22.91 3.30 11.78
C ALA A 173 21.52 3.15 11.13
N ALA A 174 21.43 3.27 9.81
CA ALA A 174 20.19 3.04 9.06
C ALA A 174 19.67 1.60 9.24
N ALA A 175 20.53 0.59 9.05
CA ALA A 175 20.16 -0.82 9.20
C ALA A 175 19.76 -1.18 10.64
N GLN A 176 20.39 -0.57 11.64
CA GLN A 176 20.03 -0.77 13.06
C GLN A 176 18.71 -0.09 13.45
N SER A 177 18.24 0.87 12.65
CA SER A 177 17.01 1.64 12.88
C SER A 177 15.75 1.04 12.25
N VAL A 178 15.89 -0.08 11.52
CA VAL A 178 14.77 -0.69 10.80
C VAL A 178 13.60 -0.99 11.72
N ARG A 179 12.38 -0.80 11.22
CA ARG A 179 11.12 -0.98 11.95
C ARG A 179 9.98 -1.38 10.99
N ASN A 180 8.80 -1.63 11.53
CA ASN A 180 7.59 -1.69 10.69
C ASN A 180 7.40 -0.33 9.99
N PRO A 181 7.08 -0.31 8.67
CA PRO A 181 6.97 0.93 7.92
C PRO A 181 5.92 1.87 8.52
N GLY A 182 6.30 3.14 8.70
CA GLY A 182 5.35 4.21 9.01
C GLY A 182 4.84 4.91 7.75
N ARG A 183 3.92 5.87 7.93
CA ARG A 183 3.47 6.75 6.84
C ARG A 183 4.62 7.52 6.20
N ASP A 184 5.67 7.82 6.97
CA ASP A 184 6.87 8.50 6.50
C ASP A 184 7.69 7.67 5.51
N ASN A 185 7.78 6.35 5.73
CA ASN A 185 8.50 5.45 4.83
C ASN A 185 7.82 5.39 3.45
N CYS A 186 6.51 5.14 3.42
CA CYS A 186 5.73 5.16 2.19
C CYS A 186 5.77 6.54 1.52
N GLY A 187 5.65 7.58 2.35
CA GLY A 187 5.60 8.98 1.94
C GLY A 187 6.83 9.45 1.16
N LYS A 188 8.03 8.91 1.43
CA LYS A 188 9.27 9.26 0.70
C LYS A 188 9.15 9.13 -0.82
N CYS A 189 8.31 8.21 -1.28
CA CYS A 189 8.07 7.97 -2.71
C CYS A 189 6.65 8.35 -3.14
N HIS A 190 5.68 8.32 -2.22
CA HIS A 190 4.26 8.50 -2.55
C HIS A 190 3.73 9.92 -2.32
N PHE A 191 4.36 10.73 -1.48
CA PHE A 191 3.96 12.14 -1.25
C PHE A 191 4.63 13.08 -2.26
N ASP A 192 5.82 12.70 -2.73
CA ASP A 192 6.59 13.43 -3.73
C ASP A 192 6.54 12.74 -5.09
N GLY A 193 6.35 13.51 -6.16
CA GLY A 193 6.41 12.97 -7.51
C GLY A 193 6.28 14.04 -8.57
N GLY A 194 6.95 13.88 -9.71
CA GLY A 194 6.88 14.89 -10.78
C GLY A 194 7.51 16.24 -10.43
N GLY A 195 8.38 16.28 -9.41
CA GLY A 195 9.16 17.47 -9.03
C GLY A 195 8.88 18.03 -7.63
N GLY A 196 7.98 17.42 -6.85
CA GLY A 196 7.84 17.77 -5.43
C GLY A 196 6.56 17.23 -4.77
N ASN A 197 6.35 17.69 -3.55
CA ASN A 197 5.25 17.29 -2.68
C ASN A 197 3.90 17.71 -3.28
N ASN A 198 2.92 16.79 -3.30
CA ASN A 198 1.58 17.03 -3.81
C ASN A 198 1.52 17.48 -5.30
N VAL A 199 2.56 17.21 -6.08
CA VAL A 199 2.60 17.63 -7.51
C VAL A 199 1.88 16.61 -8.40
N LYS A 200 2.04 15.31 -8.13
CA LYS A 200 1.51 14.23 -8.98
C LYS A 200 0.15 13.69 -8.50
N HIS A 201 0.05 13.36 -7.22
CA HIS A 201 -1.16 12.83 -6.59
C HIS A 201 -1.66 13.88 -5.60
N GLY A 202 -2.89 14.38 -5.84
CA GLY A 202 -3.47 15.51 -5.10
C GLY A 202 -3.94 15.16 -3.68
N ASP A 203 -4.00 13.87 -3.40
CA ASP A 203 -4.57 13.23 -2.22
C ASP A 203 -3.51 12.65 -1.28
N LEU A 204 -2.24 12.60 -1.70
CA LEU A 204 -1.13 12.08 -0.92
C LEU A 204 0.00 13.12 -0.86
N ASP A 205 0.22 13.70 0.32
CA ASP A 205 1.27 14.69 0.57
C ASP A 205 1.81 14.61 2.01
N GLU A 206 2.91 15.30 2.30
CA GLU A 206 3.54 15.31 3.63
C GLU A 206 2.60 15.71 4.79
N SER A 207 1.48 16.38 4.51
CA SER A 207 0.46 16.67 5.53
C SER A 207 -0.17 15.40 6.15
N LEU A 208 -0.05 14.24 5.47
CA LEU A 208 -0.48 12.92 5.96
C LEU A 208 0.52 12.25 6.92
N LEU A 209 1.67 12.86 7.21
CA LEU A 209 2.56 12.35 8.26
C LEU A 209 1.87 12.44 9.63
N PHE A 210 1.23 13.58 9.90
CA PHE A 210 0.50 13.86 11.15
C PHE A 210 -0.80 14.64 10.84
N PRO A 211 -1.77 14.02 10.15
CA PRO A 211 -2.95 14.71 9.69
C PRO A 211 -3.94 14.96 10.83
N SER A 212 -4.79 15.97 10.66
CA SER A 212 -6.00 16.11 11.50
C SER A 212 -7.14 15.26 10.94
N GLU A 213 -8.15 14.95 11.76
CA GLU A 213 -9.37 14.25 11.30
C GLU A 213 -10.06 14.94 10.09
N ASN A 214 -9.95 16.27 9.98
CA ASN A 214 -10.55 17.01 8.86
C ASN A 214 -9.84 16.77 7.52
N LEU A 215 -8.58 16.34 7.57
CA LEU A 215 -7.78 16.03 6.38
C LEU A 215 -7.98 14.55 6.02
N ASP A 216 -7.78 13.66 6.99
CA ASP A 216 -8.07 12.24 6.83
C ASP A 216 -8.58 11.68 8.17
N VAL A 217 -9.76 11.06 8.16
CA VAL A 217 -10.38 10.52 9.37
C VAL A 217 -9.68 9.25 9.85
N HIS A 218 -9.14 8.44 8.95
CA HIS A 218 -8.47 7.18 9.28
C HIS A 218 -7.10 7.46 9.87
N MET A 219 -6.28 8.21 9.15
CA MET A 219 -4.92 8.55 9.59
C MET A 219 -4.90 9.63 10.68
N GLY A 220 -5.89 10.55 10.70
CA GLY A 220 -5.86 11.69 11.62
C GLY A 220 -6.60 11.48 12.94
N ARG A 221 -7.68 10.68 12.95
CA ARG A 221 -8.40 10.36 14.19
C ARG A 221 -8.03 8.98 14.74
N TYR A 222 -7.88 8.00 13.87
CA TYR A 222 -7.61 6.62 14.26
C TYR A 222 -6.14 6.22 14.12
N ASP A 223 -5.29 7.15 13.65
CA ASP A 223 -3.85 6.99 13.47
C ASP A 223 -3.45 5.82 12.58
N PHE A 224 -4.26 5.53 11.55
CA PHE A 224 -3.97 4.41 10.65
C PHE A 224 -2.63 4.59 9.93
N LEU A 225 -1.90 3.50 9.79
CA LEU A 225 -0.77 3.37 8.87
C LEU A 225 -1.28 2.99 7.49
N CYS A 226 -0.44 3.17 6.47
CA CYS A 226 -0.77 2.75 5.11
C CYS A 226 -1.10 1.25 5.06
N THR A 227 -0.34 0.44 5.81
CA THR A 227 -0.46 -1.01 5.89
C THR A 227 -1.70 -1.52 6.63
N ASP A 228 -2.45 -0.65 7.31
CA ASP A 228 -3.72 -1.03 7.96
C ASP A 228 -4.81 -1.34 6.93
N CYS A 229 -4.78 -0.60 5.81
CA CYS A 229 -5.64 -0.81 4.66
C CYS A 229 -4.91 -1.58 3.56
N HIS A 230 -3.70 -1.15 3.20
CA HIS A 230 -2.83 -1.83 2.23
C HIS A 230 -2.15 -3.03 2.88
N GLN A 231 -2.97 -3.99 3.30
CA GLN A 231 -2.51 -5.21 3.96
C GLN A 231 -1.51 -5.93 3.07
N THR A 232 -0.46 -6.44 3.68
CA THR A 232 0.71 -6.98 3.01
C THR A 232 0.95 -8.38 3.51
N GLU A 233 1.00 -9.34 2.60
CA GLU A 233 1.38 -10.73 2.84
C GLU A 233 2.57 -11.04 1.92
N ASP A 234 3.63 -11.66 2.45
CA ASP A 234 4.84 -12.02 1.68
C ASP A 234 5.37 -10.85 0.82
N HIS A 235 5.52 -9.68 1.45
CA HIS A 235 5.86 -8.37 0.84
C HIS A 235 4.95 -7.88 -0.30
N ASN A 236 3.88 -8.59 -0.66
CA ASN A 236 2.92 -8.17 -1.66
C ASN A 236 1.90 -7.18 -1.06
N ILE A 237 2.15 -5.89 -1.28
CA ILE A 237 1.32 -4.79 -0.78
C ILE A 237 0.04 -4.71 -1.61
N SER A 238 -1.12 -4.93 -0.98
CA SER A 238 -2.43 -4.80 -1.64
C SER A 238 -2.78 -3.36 -1.99
N GLY A 239 -3.72 -3.19 -2.91
CA GLY A 239 -4.19 -1.91 -3.40
C GLY A 239 -3.92 -1.74 -4.89
N ARG A 240 -4.79 -0.96 -5.53
CA ARG A 240 -4.69 -0.64 -6.95
C ARG A 240 -4.68 0.86 -7.17
N MET A 241 -4.06 1.27 -8.27
CA MET A 241 -4.05 2.66 -8.67
C MET A 241 -4.65 2.81 -10.07
N LEU A 242 -5.69 3.65 -10.18
CA LEU A 242 -6.46 3.83 -11.42
C LEU A 242 -5.59 4.20 -12.63
N SER A 243 -4.44 4.84 -12.42
CA SER A 243 -3.54 5.22 -13.52
C SER A 243 -2.74 4.04 -14.10
N VAL A 244 -2.70 2.89 -13.42
CA VAL A 244 -1.85 1.73 -13.79
C VAL A 244 -2.59 0.39 -13.78
N SER A 245 -3.78 0.33 -13.19
CA SER A 245 -4.60 -0.89 -13.10
C SER A 245 -5.81 -0.80 -14.03
N VAL A 246 -6.06 -1.84 -14.81
CA VAL A 246 -7.18 -1.92 -15.79
C VAL A 246 -8.32 -2.82 -15.33
N ASP A 247 -8.13 -3.52 -14.21
CA ASP A 247 -9.09 -4.38 -13.55
C ASP A 247 -9.22 -4.00 -12.06
N ASP A 248 -9.95 -4.83 -11.31
CA ASP A 248 -10.21 -4.68 -9.89
C ASP A 248 -9.43 -5.72 -9.04
N GLU A 249 -8.42 -6.37 -9.63
CA GLU A 249 -7.55 -7.29 -8.89
C GLU A 249 -6.77 -6.54 -7.79
N ASN A 250 -6.60 -7.16 -6.62
CA ASN A 250 -5.96 -6.56 -5.44
C ASN A 250 -6.59 -5.26 -4.92
N GLN A 251 -7.86 -4.98 -5.22
CA GLN A 251 -8.56 -3.82 -4.66
C GLN A 251 -8.76 -3.95 -3.14
N VAL A 252 -8.47 -2.84 -2.44
CA VAL A 252 -8.75 -2.59 -1.02
C VAL A 252 -9.96 -1.68 -0.89
#